data_AF-A0A968MLQ6-F1
#
_entry.id   AF-A0A968MLQ6-F1
#
_cell.length_a   1.000
_cell.length_b   1.000
_cell.length_c   1.000
_cell.angle_alpha   90.00
_cell.angle_beta   90.00
_cell.angle_gamma   90.00
#
_symmetry.space_group_name_H-M   'P 1'
#
loop_
_entity.id
_entity.type
_entity.pdbx_description
1 polymer ?
#
loop_
_entity_poly.entity_id
_entity_poly.type
_entity_poly.pdbx_seq_one_letter_code
_entity_poly.pdbx_strand_id
1 'polypeptide(L)'
;MNPETTSLTDAYALVKVASTLGTGGRFKVVVNQVQMAEQAREMFGCLNSACQSFLGMELELAGYVYRDQVIERALRDQRPFMQAFPASPASRCLEALGRRLMNVEA
;
A
#
# COMPACT_ATOMS: atom_id res chain seq x y z
N MET A 1 -0.80 4.09 -0.58
CA MET A 1 -1.04 5.37 0.13
C MET A 1 -0.05 5.49 1.29
N ASN A 2 0.35 6.70 1.69
CA ASN A 2 1.26 6.94 2.83
C ASN A 2 0.50 7.42 4.08
N PRO A 3 1.09 7.44 5.28
CA PRO A 3 0.48 7.87 6.54
C PRO A 3 0.41 9.38 6.69
N GLU A 4 -0.13 10.03 5.66
CA GLU A 4 -0.36 11.45 5.57
C GLU A 4 -1.84 11.67 5.28
N THR A 5 -2.45 12.68 5.91
CA THR A 5 -3.89 12.95 5.76
C THR A 5 -4.28 13.21 4.30
N THR A 6 -3.38 13.85 3.52
CA THR A 6 -3.56 14.10 2.08
C THR A 6 -3.63 12.80 1.26
N SER A 7 -2.83 11.78 1.62
CA SER A 7 -2.81 10.49 0.93
C SER A 7 -4.16 9.75 0.98
N LEU A 8 -4.99 10.00 1.99
CA LEU A 8 -6.32 9.39 2.11
C LEU A 8 -7.30 10.03 1.12
N THR A 9 -7.31 11.35 1.05
CA THR A 9 -8.14 12.11 0.10
C THR A 9 -7.76 11.78 -1.34
N ASP A 10 -6.46 11.75 -1.66
CA ASP A 10 -5.96 11.44 -3.00
C ASP A 10 -6.29 9.99 -3.41
N ALA A 11 -6.10 9.03 -2.48
CA ALA A 11 -6.46 7.64 -2.73
C ALA A 11 -7.96 7.47 -3.01
N TYR A 12 -8.81 8.13 -2.22
CA TYR A 12 -10.25 8.13 -2.44
C TYR A 12 -10.63 8.74 -3.78
N ALA A 13 -10.06 9.90 -4.14
CA ALA A 13 -10.31 10.55 -5.42
C ALA A 13 -9.94 9.64 -6.60
N LEU A 14 -8.80 8.93 -6.50
CA LEU A 14 -8.36 7.98 -7.51
C LEU A 14 -9.33 6.80 -7.65
N VAL A 15 -9.77 6.22 -6.52
CA VAL A 15 -10.78 5.13 -6.53
C VAL A 15 -12.09 5.63 -7.17
N LYS A 16 -12.55 6.83 -6.83
CA LYS A 16 -13.76 7.43 -7.40
C LYS A 16 -13.66 7.62 -8.90
N VAL A 17 -12.55 8.16 -9.40
CA VAL A 17 -12.37 8.35 -10.85
C VAL A 17 -12.29 6.99 -11.54
N ALA A 18 -11.52 6.05 -11.01
CA ALA A 18 -11.38 4.73 -11.60
C ALA A 18 -12.70 3.93 -11.62
N SER A 19 -13.55 4.09 -10.60
CA SER A 19 -14.87 3.44 -10.57
C SER A 19 -15.81 4.01 -11.62
N THR A 20 -15.77 5.32 -11.89
CA THR A 20 -16.58 5.95 -12.97
C THR A 20 -16.16 5.52 -14.37
N LEU A 21 -14.90 5.10 -14.54
CA LEU A 21 -14.38 4.63 -15.82
C LEU A 21 -14.76 3.16 -16.11
N GLY A 22 -15.55 2.52 -15.24
CA GLY A 22 -16.02 1.15 -15.46
C GLY A 22 -14.92 0.10 -15.32
N THR A 23 -13.86 0.39 -14.56
CA THR A 23 -12.86 -0.62 -14.22
C THR A 23 -13.51 -1.63 -13.25
N GLY A 24 -14.07 -2.72 -13.79
CA GLY A 24 -14.74 -3.78 -13.02
C GLY A 24 -13.80 -4.60 -12.11
N GLY A 25 -12.67 -4.03 -11.69
CA GLY A 25 -11.65 -4.67 -10.87
C GLY A 25 -11.86 -4.43 -9.38
N ARG A 26 -11.36 -5.35 -8.56
CA ARG A 26 -11.23 -5.17 -7.11
C ARG A 26 -10.01 -4.30 -6.83
N PHE A 27 -10.20 -3.21 -6.11
CA PHE A 27 -9.11 -2.33 -5.73
C PHE A 27 -8.35 -2.93 -4.55
N LYS A 28 -7.05 -3.18 -4.75
CA LYS A 28 -6.13 -3.61 -3.69
C LYS A 28 -5.30 -2.42 -3.22
N VAL A 29 -5.26 -2.21 -1.91
CA VAL A 29 -4.56 -1.09 -1.29
C VAL A 29 -3.29 -1.58 -0.61
N VAL A 30 -2.17 -0.90 -0.88
CA VAL A 30 -0.93 -1.04 -0.11
C VAL A 30 -0.71 0.26 0.69
N VAL A 31 -0.51 0.12 2.00
CA VAL A 31 -0.15 1.26 2.87
C VAL A 31 1.37 1.28 3.03
N ASN A 32 2.00 2.33 2.55
CA ASN A 32 3.45 2.48 2.52
C ASN A 32 3.92 3.38 3.68
N GLN A 33 5.21 3.33 4.01
CA GLN A 33 5.86 4.17 5.03
C GLN A 33 5.25 4.07 6.44
N VAL A 34 4.69 2.92 6.82
CA VAL A 34 4.09 2.75 8.15
C VAL A 34 5.15 2.53 9.22
N GLN A 35 4.94 3.06 10.42
CA GLN A 35 5.82 2.78 11.56
C GLN A 35 5.43 1.46 12.26
N MET A 36 4.14 1.12 12.20
CA MET A 36 3.56 -0.07 12.83
C MET A 36 2.44 -0.64 11.96
N ALA A 37 2.17 -1.94 12.10
CA ALA A 37 1.15 -2.62 11.31
C ALA A 37 -0.27 -2.10 11.59
N GLU A 38 -0.53 -1.65 12.82
CA GLU A 38 -1.83 -1.10 13.24
C GLU A 38 -2.18 0.17 12.46
N GLN A 39 -1.22 1.07 12.28
CA GLN A 39 -1.38 2.28 11.45
C GLN A 39 -1.87 1.94 10.03
N ALA A 40 -1.37 0.86 9.43
CA ALA A 40 -1.84 0.42 8.12
C ALA A 40 -3.33 0.04 8.14
N ARG A 41 -3.77 -0.66 9.19
CA ARG A 41 -5.15 -1.13 9.35
C ARG A 41 -6.10 0.04 9.59
N GLU A 42 -5.73 0.98 10.46
CA GLU A 42 -6.53 2.17 10.74
C GLU A 42 -6.74 3.01 9.48
N MET A 43 -5.65 3.31 8.76
CA MET A 43 -5.70 4.08 7.53
C MET A 43 -6.52 3.42 6.44
N PHE A 44 -6.30 2.11 6.23
CA PHE A 44 -7.09 1.34 5.29
C PHE A 44 -8.56 1.34 5.69
N GLY A 45 -8.87 1.19 6.99
CA GLY A 45 -10.22 1.23 7.52
C GLY A 45 -10.92 2.53 7.16
N CYS A 46 -10.29 3.68 7.42
CA CYS A 46 -10.84 4.99 7.07
C CYS A 46 -11.11 5.13 5.55
N LEU A 47 -10.18 4.71 4.69
CA LEU A 47 -10.36 4.74 3.23
C LEU A 47 -11.49 3.80 2.78
N ASN A 48 -11.49 2.57 3.30
CA ASN A 48 -12.48 1.55 2.95
C ASN A 48 -13.88 2.00 3.39
N SER A 49 -14.04 2.54 4.60
CA SER A 49 -15.31 3.10 5.06
C SER A 49 -15.80 4.23 4.15
N ALA A 50 -14.93 5.15 3.73
CA ALA A 50 -15.31 6.21 2.79
C ALA A 50 -15.77 5.64 1.44
N CYS A 51 -15.03 4.67 0.87
CA CYS A 51 -15.43 4.02 -0.38
C CYS A 51 -16.74 3.22 -0.24
N GLN A 52 -16.97 2.56 0.90
CA GLN A 52 -18.23 1.87 1.17
C GLN A 52 -19.40 2.86 1.26
N SER A 53 -19.26 3.93 2.05
CA SER A 53 -20.33 4.90 2.27
C SER A 53 -20.69 5.73 1.04
N PHE A 54 -19.70 6.11 0.22
CA PHE A 54 -19.91 7.07 -0.87
C PHE A 54 -19.85 6.46 -2.27
N LEU A 55 -19.18 5.31 -2.45
CA LEU A 55 -19.05 4.65 -3.75
C LEU A 55 -19.75 3.29 -3.80
N GLY A 56 -20.22 2.76 -2.66
CA GLY A 56 -20.80 1.41 -2.58
C GLY A 56 -19.79 0.30 -2.88
N MET A 57 -18.50 0.56 -2.66
CA MET A 57 -17.40 -0.33 -3.02
C MET A 57 -16.60 -0.77 -1.80
N GLU A 58 -16.20 -2.05 -1.80
CA GLU A 58 -15.29 -2.61 -0.82
C GLU A 58 -13.89 -2.74 -1.42
N LEU A 59 -12.89 -2.29 -0.67
CA LEU A 59 -11.47 -2.40 -1.03
C LEU A 59 -10.86 -3.63 -0.34
N GLU A 60 -9.75 -4.13 -0.87
CA GLU A 60 -8.96 -5.20 -0.25
C GLU A 60 -7.63 -4.64 0.25
N LEU A 61 -7.27 -4.89 1.51
CA LEU A 61 -5.93 -4.60 2.01
C LEU A 61 -4.95 -5.66 1.48
N ALA A 62 -4.11 -5.27 0.52
CA ALA A 62 -3.05 -6.13 -0.01
C ALA A 62 -1.92 -6.30 1.01
N GLY A 63 -1.60 -5.24 1.76
CA GLY A 63 -0.65 -5.26 2.86
C GLY A 63 -0.01 -3.89 3.09
N TYR A 64 1.18 -3.87 3.69
CA TYR A 64 1.87 -2.64 4.04
C TYR A 64 3.39 -2.75 3.92
N VAL A 65 4.06 -1.61 3.84
CA VAL A 65 5.52 -1.49 3.79
C VAL A 65 5.99 -0.57 4.92
N TYR A 66 6.89 -1.07 5.77
CA TYR A 66 7.46 -0.29 6.86
C TYR A 66 8.28 0.89 6.35
N ARG A 67 8.25 1.99 7.11
CA ARG A 67 9.22 3.08 6.96
C ARG A 67 10.61 2.54 7.27
N ASP A 68 11.53 2.78 6.35
CA ASP A 68 12.87 2.21 6.41
C ASP A 68 13.91 3.19 5.84
N GLN A 69 14.89 3.55 6.65
CA GLN A 69 15.93 4.51 6.30
C GLN A 69 16.84 3.99 5.17
N VAL A 70 16.91 2.67 4.97
CA VAL A 70 17.74 2.11 3.90
C VAL A 70 17.20 2.46 2.51
N ILE A 71 15.91 2.83 2.39
CA ILE A 71 15.32 3.28 1.13
C ILE A 71 16.00 4.57 0.66
N GLU A 72 16.21 5.54 1.56
CA GLU A 72 16.90 6.79 1.22
C GLU A 72 18.36 6.55 0.82
N ARG A 73 19.02 5.61 1.50
CA ARG A 73 20.38 5.21 1.14
C ARG A 73 20.43 4.56 -0.24
N ALA A 74 19.52 3.62 -0.51
CA ALA A 74 19.42 2.96 -1.81
C ALA A 74 19.12 3.94 -2.96
N LEU A 75 18.29 4.95 -2.69
CA LEU A 75 18.02 6.05 -3.62
C LEU A 75 19.29 6.85 -3.94
N ARG A 76 20.07 7.21 -2.92
CA ARG A 76 21.37 7.91 -3.12
C ARG A 76 22.35 7.06 -3.91
N ASP A 77 22.37 5.76 -3.66
CA ASP A 77 23.25 4.80 -4.34
C ASP A 77 22.73 4.41 -5.73
N GLN A 78 21.58 4.94 -6.17
CA GLN A 78 20.90 4.62 -7.43
C GLN A 78 20.69 3.11 -7.65
N ARG A 79 20.39 2.39 -6.57
CA ARG A 79 20.14 0.93 -6.61
C ARG A 79 18.78 0.60 -6.00
N PRO A 80 18.03 -0.37 -6.56
CA PRO A 80 16.80 -0.84 -5.92
C PRO A 80 17.09 -1.33 -4.50
N PHE A 81 16.33 -0.83 -3.51
CA PHE A 81 16.56 -1.18 -2.11
C PHE A 81 16.42 -2.68 -1.83
N MET A 82 15.59 -3.40 -2.58
CA MET A 82 15.50 -4.86 -2.47
C MET A 82 16.78 -5.58 -2.90
N GLN A 83 17.56 -5.01 -3.82
CA GLN A 83 18.85 -5.57 -4.23
C GLN A 83 19.99 -5.13 -3.31
N ALA A 84 19.97 -3.87 -2.85
CA ALA A 84 21.02 -3.34 -1.98
C ALA A 84 20.87 -3.81 -0.52
N PHE A 85 19.64 -3.97 -0.04
CA PHE A 85 19.29 -4.27 1.35
C PHE A 85 18.18 -5.34 1.42
N PRO A 86 18.42 -6.57 0.95
CA PRO A 86 17.39 -7.62 0.87
C PRO A 86 16.81 -8.02 2.23
N ALA A 87 17.60 -7.90 3.31
CA ALA A 87 17.16 -8.24 4.67
C ALA A 87 16.39 -7.11 5.38
N SER A 88 16.22 -5.94 4.77
CA SER A 88 15.57 -4.81 5.41
C SER A 88 14.07 -5.04 5.62
N PRO A 89 13.45 -4.40 6.64
CA PRO A 89 12.00 -4.49 6.85
C PRO A 89 11.19 -4.16 5.59
N ALA A 90 11.55 -3.11 4.85
CA ALA A 90 10.84 -2.73 3.62
C ALA A 90 10.98 -3.81 2.52
N SER A 91 12.17 -4.38 2.34
CA SER A 91 12.41 -5.44 1.35
C SER A 91 11.62 -6.70 1.68
N ARG A 92 11.60 -7.13 2.95
CA ARG A 92 10.81 -8.28 3.40
C ARG A 92 9.30 -8.06 3.22
N CYS A 93 8.82 -6.85 3.50
CA CYS A 93 7.42 -6.48 3.24
C CYS A 93 7.07 -6.61 1.75
N LEU A 94 7.89 -6.07 0.85
CA LEU A 94 7.65 -6.18 -0.59
C LEU A 94 7.75 -7.63 -1.09
N GLU A 95 8.68 -8.42 -0.58
CA GLU A 95 8.78 -9.84 -0.94
C GLU A 95 7.51 -10.59 -0.52
N ALA A 96 7.05 -10.40 0.72
CA ALA A 96 5.82 -11.01 1.22
C ALA A 96 4.58 -10.55 0.41
N LEU A 97 4.50 -9.26 0.08
CA LEU A 97 3.46 -8.70 -0.79
C LEU A 97 3.48 -9.37 -2.18
N GLY A 98 4.66 -9.50 -2.78
CA GLY A 98 4.83 -10.16 -4.09
C GLY A 98 4.36 -11.61 -4.06
N ARG A 99 4.77 -12.39 -3.05
CA ARG A 99 4.33 -13.78 -2.87
C ARG A 99 2.81 -13.89 -2.75
N ARG A 100 2.19 -13.03 -1.93
CA ARG A 100 0.74 -12.99 -1.75
C ARG A 100 -0.01 -12.61 -3.02
N LEU A 101 0.51 -11.68 -3.82
CA LEU A 101 -0.11 -11.28 -5.08
C LEU A 101 0.01 -12.34 -6.18
N MET A 102 1.07 -13.14 -6.14
CA MET A 102 1.30 -14.24 -7.11
C MET A 102 0.60 -15.55 -6.71
N ASN A 103 -0.11 -15.62 -5.58
CA ASN A 103 -0.67 -16.84 -5.01
C ASN A 103 0.37 -17.98 -4.86
N VAL A 104 1.63 -17.63 -4.60
CA VAL A 104 2.68 -18.61 -4.30
C VAL A 104 2.70 -18.77 -2.78
N GLU A 105 2.01 -19.78 -2.28
CA GLU A 105 2.05 -20.16 -0.87
C GLU A 105 3.43 -20.73 -0.48
N ALA A 106 3.80 -20.56 0.79
CA ALA A 106 5.05 -21.03 1.38
C ALA A 106 4.94 -22.49 1.84
#